data_AF-A0A2D1SRD0-F1
#
_entry.id   AF-A0A2D1SRD0-F1
#
_cell.length_a   1.000
_cell.length_b   1.000
_cell.length_c   1.000
_cell.angle_alpha   90.00
_cell.angle_beta   90.00
_cell.angle_gamma   90.00
#
_symmetry.space_group_name_H-M   'P 1'
#
loop_
_entity.id
_entity.type
_entity.pdbx_description
1 polymer ?
#
loop_
_entity_poly.entity_id
_entity_poly.type
_entity_poly.pdbx_seq_one_letter_code
_entity_poly.pdbx_strand_id
1 'polypeptide(L)' 'MNSSPRVDRQKRIQFAVGMAAIDGGKPTTFTQNLLNQYEDGEISAIHFKQAIIEKYAKGSRK' A
#
# COMPACT_ATOMS: atom_id res chain seq x y z
N MET A 1 -11.86 19.42 -13.08
CA MET A 1 -10.50 18.91 -12.81
C MET A 1 -10.56 17.40 -12.91
N ASN A 2 -9.94 16.81 -13.93
CA ASN A 2 -9.89 15.35 -14.11
C ASN A 2 -8.60 14.86 -13.45
N SER A 3 -8.62 14.56 -12.15
CA SER A 3 -7.47 13.94 -11.50
C SER A 3 -7.27 12.56 -12.10
N SER A 4 -6.09 12.30 -12.66
CA SER A 4 -5.74 10.96 -13.14
C SER A 4 -5.90 9.97 -11.98
N PRO A 5 -6.49 8.78 -12.18
CA PRO A 5 -6.64 7.77 -11.14
C PRO A 5 -5.33 7.46 -10.39
N ARG A 6 -4.18 7.61 -11.06
CA ARG A 6 -2.84 7.50 -10.47
C ARG A 6 -2.59 8.57 -9.39
N VAL A 7 -2.96 9.82 -9.66
CA VAL A 7 -2.80 10.94 -8.70
C VAL A 7 -3.64 10.73 -7.45
N ASP A 8 -4.86 10.20 -7.61
CA ASP A 8 -5.73 9.92 -6.46
C ASP A 8 -5.20 8.76 -5.62
N ARG A 9 -4.61 7.74 -6.25
CA ARG A 9 -3.91 6.66 -5.54
C ARG A 9 -2.65 7.16 -4.82
N GLN A 10 -1.84 7.96 -5.50
CA GLN A 10 -0.62 8.55 -4.93
C GLN A 10 -0.93 9.36 -3.66
N LYS A 11 -1.96 10.22 -3.70
CA LYS A 11 -2.39 11.00 -2.52
C LYS A 11 -2.81 10.10 -1.35
N ARG A 12 -3.54 9.03 -1.62
CA ARG A 12 -3.96 8.05 -0.59
C ARG A 12 -2.77 7.33 0.01
N ILE A 13 -1.80 6.93 -0.81
CA ILE A 13 -0.57 6.26 -0.37
C ILE A 13 0.23 7.20 0.53
N GLN A 14 0.50 8.42 0.06
CA GLN A 14 1.25 9.42 0.84
C GLN A 14 0.58 9.72 2.18
N PHE A 15 -0.74 9.84 2.20
CA PHE A 15 -1.50 10.04 3.44
C PHE A 15 -1.33 8.85 4.39
N ALA A 16 -1.50 7.61 3.92
CA ALA A 16 -1.37 6.42 4.76
C ALA A 16 0.07 6.23 5.29
N VAL A 17 1.09 6.48 4.45
CA VAL A 17 2.50 6.44 4.86
C VAL A 17 2.81 7.54 5.88
N GLY A 18 2.26 8.74 5.68
CA GLY A 18 2.40 9.85 6.64
C GLY A 18 1.78 9.52 7.99
N MET A 19 0.56 8.96 8.01
CA MET A 19 -0.09 8.50 9.23
C MET A 19 0.74 7.43 9.95
N ALA A 20 1.25 6.43 9.22
CA ALA A 20 2.10 5.40 9.80
C ALA A 20 3.41 5.98 10.37
N ALA A 21 3.98 7.01 9.73
CA ALA A 21 5.20 7.65 10.17
C ALA A 21 5.04 8.45 11.48
N ILE A 22 3.84 8.99 11.75
CA ILE A 22 3.51 9.64 13.03
C ILE A 22 3.68 8.65 14.19
N ASP A 23 3.28 7.39 13.98
CA ASP A 23 3.43 6.31 14.96
C ASP A 23 4.83 5.66 14.93
N GLY A 24 5.80 6.25 14.21
CA GLY A 24 7.16 5.71 14.04
C GLY A 24 7.25 4.54 13.06
N GLY A 25 6.15 4.18 12.40
CA GLY A 25 6.08 3.11 11.41
C GLY A 25 6.67 3.54 10.07
N LYS A 26 7.39 2.62 9.41
CA LYS A 26 7.84 2.79 8.03
C LYS A 26 7.44 1.58 7.20
N PRO A 27 6.92 1.75 5.98
CA PRO A 27 6.61 0.62 5.12
C PRO A 27 7.90 -0.14 4.80
N THR A 28 7.86 -1.46 4.94
CA THR A 28 8.95 -2.35 4.55
C THR A 28 9.18 -2.29 3.03
N THR A 29 10.32 -2.78 2.54
CA THR A 29 10.59 -2.87 1.09
C THR A 29 9.48 -3.61 0.35
N PHE A 30 8.94 -4.68 0.94
CA PHE A 30 7.79 -5.40 0.39
C PHE A 30 6.56 -4.49 0.25
N THR A 31 6.19 -3.80 1.31
CA THR A 31 5.03 -2.92 1.32
C THR A 31 5.21 -1.72 0.38
N GLN A 32 6.42 -1.15 0.29
CA GLN A 32 6.73 -0.06 -0.65
C GLN A 32 6.56 -0.50 -2.11
N ASN A 33 7.10 -1.65 -2.48
CA ASN A 33 6.96 -2.18 -3.85
C ASN A 33 5.48 -2.42 -4.19
N LEU A 34 4.71 -2.97 -3.24
CA LEU A 34 3.28 -3.21 -3.44
C LEU A 34 2.47 -1.90 -3.57
N LEU A 35 2.84 -0.85 -2.83
CA LEU A 35 2.24 0.48 -2.96
C LEU A 35 2.52 1.10 -4.33
N ASN A 36 3.75 0.96 -4.85
CA ASN A 36 4.11 1.46 -6.18
C ASN A 36 3.29 0.76 -7.29
N GLN A 37 3.18 -0.57 -7.25
CA GLN A 37 2.35 -1.33 -8.19
C GLN A 37 0.88 -0.91 -8.14
N TYR A 38 0.36 -0.62 -6.94
CA TYR A 38 -1.00 -0.12 -6.78
C TYR A 38 -1.16 1.31 -7.32
N GLU A 39 -0.19 2.20 -7.07
CA GLU A 39 -0.18 3.57 -7.61
C GLU A 39 -0.27 3.57 -9.13
N ASP A 40 0.62 2.80 -9.78
CA ASP A 40 0.73 2.71 -11.23
C ASP A 40 -0.43 1.92 -11.87
N GLY A 41 -1.22 1.22 -11.06
CA GLY A 41 -2.40 0.48 -11.49
C GLY A 41 -2.10 -0.90 -12.05
N GLU A 42 -0.90 -1.42 -11.83
CA GLU A 42 -0.49 -2.79 -12.16
C GLU A 42 -1.29 -3.81 -11.34
N ILE A 43 -1.71 -3.43 -10.13
CA ILE A 43 -2.53 -4.27 -9.26
C ILE A 43 -3.78 -3.52 -8.76
N SER A 44 -4.87 -4.27 -8.57
CA SER A 44 -6.09 -3.75 -7.97
C SER A 44 -6.03 -3.70 -6.44
N ALA A 45 -6.94 -2.96 -5.81
CA ALA A 45 -7.03 -2.90 -4.35
C ALA A 45 -7.27 -4.29 -3.70
N ILE A 46 -7.94 -5.20 -4.42
CA ILE A 46 -8.19 -6.58 -3.95
C ILE A 46 -6.87 -7.35 -3.89
N HIS A 47 -6.08 -7.31 -4.96
CA HIS A 47 -4.77 -7.97 -5.01
C HIS A 47 -3.80 -7.37 -3.99
N PHE A 48 -3.79 -6.04 -3.86
CA PHE A 48 -3.01 -5.35 -2.82
C PHE A 48 -3.36 -5.90 -1.42
N LYS A 49 -4.65 -5.96 -1.08
CA LYS A 49 -5.12 -6.46 0.22
C LYS A 49 -4.73 -7.92 0.44
N GLN A 50 -4.91 -8.77 -0.57
CA GLN A 50 -4.55 -10.18 -0.50
C GLN A 50 -3.05 -10.36 -0.26
N ALA A 51 -2.18 -9.66 -0.99
CA ALA A 51 -0.73 -9.74 -0.82
C ALA A 51 -0.28 -9.30 0.58
N ILE A 52 -0.88 -8.26 1.15
CA ILE A 52 -0.63 -7.84 2.55
C ILE A 52 -1.05 -8.95 3.53
N ILE A 53 -2.26 -9.49 3.39
CA ILE A 53 -2.75 -10.57 4.27
C ILE A 53 -1.84 -11.79 4.15
N GLU A 54 -1.47 -12.20 2.94
CA GLU A 54 -0.60 -13.36 2.75
C GLU A 54 0.79 -13.16 3.37
N LYS A 55 1.36 -11.96 3.26
CA LYS A 55 2.69 -11.68 3.82
C LYS A 55 2.70 -11.65 5.34
N TYR A 56 1.71 -11.01 5.96
CA TYR A 56 1.72 -10.72 7.39
C TYR A 56 0.80 -11.63 8.22
N ALA A 57 -0.29 -12.15 7.67
CA ALA A 57 -1.19 -13.06 8.38
C ALA A 57 -0.71 -14.53 8.37
N LYS A 58 0.11 -14.95 7.38
CA LYS A 58 0.72 -16.29 7.41
C LYS A 58 1.72 -16.49 8.56
N GLY A 59 2.19 -15.41 9.20
CA GLY A 59 3.05 -15.48 10.39
C GLY A 59 2.32 -15.79 11.70
N SER A 60 0.97 -15.79 11.72
CA SER A 60 0.17 -15.96 12.95
C SER A 60 -0.36 -17.38 13.18
N ARG A 61 0.01 -18.36 12.35
CA ARG A 61 -0.21 -19.79 12.65
C ARG A 61 1.12 -20.41 13.10
N LYS A 62 1.44 -20.30 14.37
CA LYS A 62 2.30 -21.25 15.06
C LYS A 62 1.84 -21.39 16.50
#